data_AF-A0A165DGK8-F1
#
_entry.id   AF-A0A165DGK8-F1
#
_cell.length_a   1.000
_cell.length_b   1.000
_cell.length_c   1.000
_cell.angle_alpha   90.00
_cell.angle_beta   90.00
_cell.angle_gamma   90.00
#
_symmetry.space_group_name_H-M   'P 1'
#
loop_
_entity.id
_entity.type
_entity.pdbx_description
1 polymer ?
#
loop_
_entity_poly.entity_id
_entity_poly.type
_entity_poly.pdbx_seq_one_letter_code
_entity_poly.pdbx_strand_id
1 'polypeptide(L)'
;MATAEEVSYSCPNADLTIRSSLDGATFPARSSSLVSASIVFDDMFSICTPTDSPVIDLLEPSGTLLQLLQFIHYPPSPYSAEDTPLPVETISSLLTLADKYQFKTHFLDTIHTHLSAHIAWFPMQVYVLATRCDIPDMADQATAYLHRPPLSKWPESIIKALPSAQAYHTVLRLQAHRMEKFREILLAEDIFPHGYGNCLLHGPATAKLWERARRTIATRLDAGSDVGEEMQQSLLTSVAQCNACGMALNRAVDMLKYKCARVAKVASRVPPETS
;
A
#
# COMPACT_ATOMS: atom_id res chain seq x y z
N MET A 1 -27.59 26.62 -17.24
CA MET A 1 -27.05 25.25 -17.40
C MET A 1 -25.65 25.39 -17.92
N ALA A 2 -24.64 25.25 -17.05
CA ALA A 2 -23.24 25.33 -17.44
C ALA A 2 -22.91 24.09 -18.27
N THR A 3 -22.55 24.28 -19.53
CA THR A 3 -22.02 23.24 -20.40
C THR A 3 -20.64 22.85 -19.87
N ALA A 4 -20.47 21.57 -19.53
CA ALA A 4 -19.16 21.00 -19.25
C ALA A 4 -18.27 21.24 -20.48
N GLU A 5 -17.13 21.89 -20.30
CA GLU A 5 -16.11 21.97 -21.35
C GLU A 5 -15.69 20.53 -21.70
N GLU A 6 -16.06 20.07 -22.90
CA GLU A 6 -15.44 18.89 -23.49
C GLU A 6 -13.95 19.21 -23.64
N VAL A 7 -13.13 18.61 -22.77
CA VAL A 7 -11.68 18.65 -22.91
C VAL A 7 -11.34 17.98 -24.24
N SER A 8 -11.17 18.79 -25.27
CA SER A 8 -10.82 18.29 -26.59
C SER A 8 -9.36 17.83 -26.57
N TYR A 9 -9.18 16.52 -26.68
CA TYR A 9 -7.86 15.95 -26.83
C TYR A 9 -7.27 16.36 -28.19
N SER A 10 -6.03 16.84 -28.17
CA SER A 10 -5.29 17.21 -29.37
C SER A 10 -3.93 16.55 -29.38
N CYS A 11 -3.46 16.17 -30.56
CA CYS A 11 -2.14 15.58 -30.77
C CYS A 11 -1.50 16.29 -31.98
N PRO A 12 -0.67 17.32 -31.74
CA PRO A 12 0.03 18.01 -32.82
C PRO A 12 0.91 17.05 -33.62
N ASN A 13 0.97 17.24 -34.94
CA ASN A 13 1.75 16.40 -35.85
C ASN A 13 1.34 14.92 -35.82
N ALA A 14 0.05 14.64 -35.62
CA ALA A 14 -0.48 13.29 -35.75
C ALA A 14 -0.30 12.78 -37.19
N ASP A 15 0.15 11.53 -37.30
CA ASP A 15 0.41 10.82 -38.56
C ASP A 15 -0.58 9.67 -38.78
N LEU A 16 -1.43 9.37 -37.79
CA LEU A 16 -2.48 8.37 -37.86
C LEU A 16 -3.69 8.72 -37.00
N THR A 17 -4.77 7.98 -37.20
CA THR A 17 -5.99 8.08 -36.39
C THR A 17 -6.26 6.76 -35.66
N ILE A 18 -6.44 6.82 -34.34
CA ILE A 18 -6.97 5.70 -33.55
C ILE A 18 -8.49 5.85 -33.47
N ARG A 19 -9.23 4.78 -33.76
CA ARG A 19 -10.68 4.74 -33.67
C ARG A 19 -11.11 3.66 -32.67
N SER A 20 -12.02 4.02 -31.78
CA SER A 20 -12.73 3.03 -30.96
C SER A 20 -13.72 2.28 -31.85
N SER A 21 -13.57 0.96 -31.93
CA SER A 21 -14.49 0.12 -32.69
C SER A 21 -15.86 -0.02 -32.01
N LEU A 22 -15.97 0.34 -30.73
CA LEU A 22 -17.20 0.18 -29.94
C LEU A 22 -18.16 1.36 -30.10
N ASP A 23 -17.63 2.57 -30.14
CA ASP A 23 -18.42 3.81 -30.20
C ASP A 23 -18.06 4.73 -31.38
N GLY A 24 -17.08 4.35 -32.20
CA GLY A 24 -16.69 5.08 -33.41
C GLY A 24 -15.92 6.37 -33.16
N ALA A 25 -15.63 6.72 -31.89
CA ALA A 25 -14.86 7.91 -31.56
C ALA A 25 -13.46 7.82 -32.16
N THR A 26 -12.95 8.93 -32.69
CA THR A 26 -11.64 9.01 -33.35
C THR A 26 -10.72 9.96 -32.62
N PHE A 27 -9.44 9.60 -32.56
CA PHE A 27 -8.42 10.35 -31.84
C PHE A 27 -7.16 10.46 -32.71
N PRO A 28 -6.63 11.67 -32.95
CA PRO A 28 -5.35 11.84 -33.64
C PRO A 28 -4.21 11.30 -32.77
N ALA A 29 -3.26 10.57 -33.36
CA ALA A 29 -2.12 10.03 -32.61
C ALA A 29 -0.83 10.07 -33.43
N ARG A 30 0.30 9.93 -32.72
CA ARG A 30 1.64 9.83 -33.28
C ARG A 30 2.15 8.40 -33.18
N SER A 31 2.42 7.77 -34.33
CA SER A 31 3.00 6.43 -34.42
C SER A 31 4.26 6.31 -33.57
N SER A 32 5.16 7.29 -33.66
CA SER A 32 6.43 7.31 -32.93
C SER A 32 6.25 7.26 -31.41
N SER A 33 5.23 7.95 -30.87
CA SER A 33 4.94 7.91 -29.43
C SER A 33 4.37 6.55 -29.03
N LEU A 34 3.45 5.99 -29.82
CA LEU A 34 2.88 4.66 -29.58
C LEU A 34 3.97 3.58 -29.58
N VAL A 35 4.86 3.60 -30.58
CA VAL A 35 6.06 2.74 -30.66
C VAL A 35 6.98 2.93 -29.46
N SER A 36 7.22 4.19 -29.05
CA SER A 36 8.08 4.46 -27.90
C SER A 36 7.51 3.94 -26.58
N ALA A 37 6.19 3.77 -26.49
CA ALA A 37 5.51 3.39 -25.26
C ALA A 37 5.20 1.90 -25.15
N SER A 38 4.95 1.21 -26.26
CA SER A 38 4.34 -0.12 -26.27
C SER A 38 5.07 -1.06 -27.22
N ILE A 39 5.32 -2.29 -26.76
CA ILE A 39 5.87 -3.36 -27.60
C ILE A 39 4.83 -3.78 -28.66
N VAL A 40 3.55 -3.89 -28.28
CA VAL A 40 2.47 -4.26 -29.21
C VAL A 40 2.37 -3.29 -30.37
N PHE A 41 2.43 -1.98 -30.12
CA PHE A 41 2.40 -0.99 -31.20
C PHE A 41 3.68 -1.03 -32.05
N ASP A 42 4.85 -1.22 -31.44
CA ASP A 42 6.13 -1.39 -32.15
C ASP A 42 6.07 -2.55 -33.16
N ASP A 43 5.61 -3.71 -32.72
CA ASP A 43 5.46 -4.90 -33.56
C ASP A 43 4.40 -4.70 -34.65
N MET A 44 3.25 -4.11 -34.29
CA MET A 44 2.15 -3.85 -35.21
C MET A 44 2.59 -2.95 -36.38
N PHE A 45 3.36 -1.90 -36.09
CA PHE A 45 3.86 -0.98 -37.13
C PHE A 45 5.06 -1.54 -37.90
N SER A 46 5.78 -2.49 -37.34
CA SER A 46 6.87 -3.19 -38.05
C SER A 46 6.35 -4.14 -39.14
N ILE A 47 5.14 -4.68 -38.99
CA ILE A 47 4.53 -5.62 -39.93
C ILE A 47 3.72 -4.90 -41.01
N CYS A 48 3.01 -3.83 -40.64
CA CYS A 48 2.10 -3.11 -41.53
C CYS A 48 2.75 -1.82 -42.03
N THR A 49 3.10 -1.74 -43.31
CA THR A 49 3.48 -0.46 -43.93
C THR A 49 2.23 0.43 -44.04
N PRO A 50 2.18 1.58 -43.35
CA PRO A 50 0.99 2.40 -43.34
C PRO A 50 0.72 3.02 -44.72
N THR A 51 -0.54 2.98 -45.15
CA THR A 51 -1.07 3.84 -46.22
C THR A 51 -1.01 5.30 -45.78
N ASP A 52 -1.19 6.26 -46.70
CA ASP A 52 -1.33 7.68 -46.32
C ASP A 52 -2.47 7.86 -45.30
N SER A 53 -2.12 8.30 -44.08
CA SER A 53 -3.02 8.50 -42.92
C SER A 53 -3.82 7.25 -42.48
N PRO A 54 -3.18 6.22 -41.90
CA PRO A 54 -3.87 4.99 -41.53
C PRO A 54 -4.86 5.23 -40.36
N VAL A 55 -5.97 4.48 -40.40
CA VAL A 55 -6.93 4.40 -39.29
C VAL A 55 -6.78 3.04 -38.62
N ILE A 56 -6.56 3.03 -37.31
CA ILE A 56 -6.37 1.81 -36.52
C ILE A 56 -7.55 1.66 -35.58
N ASP A 57 -8.25 0.54 -35.70
CA ASP A 57 -9.39 0.21 -34.85
C ASP A 57 -8.92 -0.52 -33.58
N LEU A 58 -9.29 0.01 -32.42
CA LEU A 58 -9.03 -0.59 -31.11
C LEU A 58 -10.35 -0.89 -30.40
N LEU A 59 -10.37 -1.97 -29.60
CA LEU A 59 -11.58 -2.50 -28.95
C LEU A 59 -11.97 -1.78 -27.65
N GLU A 60 -11.24 -0.74 -27.27
CA GLU A 60 -11.47 0.03 -26.07
C GLU A 60 -12.56 1.08 -26.27
N PRO A 61 -13.39 1.36 -25.25
CA PRO A 61 -14.30 2.49 -25.30
C PRO A 61 -13.51 3.81 -25.37
N SER A 62 -14.13 4.84 -25.93
CA SER A 62 -13.56 6.17 -26.12
C SER A 62 -12.85 6.74 -24.87
N GLY A 63 -13.46 6.61 -23.68
CA GLY A 63 -12.86 7.09 -22.43
C GLY A 63 -11.54 6.39 -22.07
N THR A 64 -11.44 5.09 -22.32
CA THR A 64 -10.22 4.31 -22.06
C THR A 64 -9.14 4.61 -23.11
N LEU A 65 -9.51 4.78 -24.38
CA LEU A 65 -8.57 5.22 -25.42
C LEU A 65 -8.04 6.63 -25.15
N LEU A 66 -8.91 7.53 -24.73
CA LEU A 66 -8.49 8.88 -24.36
C LEU A 66 -7.44 8.84 -23.24
N GLN A 67 -7.67 8.02 -22.21
CA GLN A 67 -6.71 7.83 -21.12
C GLN A 67 -5.38 7.24 -21.60
N LEU A 68 -5.43 6.21 -22.45
CA LEU A 68 -4.25 5.59 -23.07
C LEU A 68 -3.42 6.63 -23.84
N LEU A 69 -4.07 7.38 -24.74
CA LEU A 69 -3.42 8.33 -25.62
C LEU A 69 -2.90 9.55 -24.86
N GLN A 70 -3.64 10.05 -23.87
CA GLN A 70 -3.15 11.10 -22.98
C GLN A 70 -1.87 10.68 -22.28
N PHE A 71 -1.84 9.47 -21.71
CA PHE A 71 -0.67 8.96 -21.01
C PHE A 71 0.53 8.73 -21.94
N ILE A 72 0.32 8.22 -23.16
CA ILE A 72 1.41 7.97 -24.11
C ILE A 72 1.97 9.28 -24.71
N HIS A 73 1.10 10.22 -25.08
CA HIS A 73 1.53 11.45 -25.75
C HIS A 73 1.97 12.54 -24.79
N TYR A 74 1.43 12.53 -23.57
CA TYR A 74 1.71 13.50 -22.51
C TYR A 74 1.95 12.76 -21.18
N PRO A 75 2.98 11.90 -21.09
CA PRO A 75 3.25 11.16 -19.87
C PRO A 75 3.51 12.12 -18.71
N PRO A 76 2.91 11.88 -17.54
CA PRO A 76 3.27 12.63 -16.34
C PRO A 76 4.74 12.36 -15.98
N SER A 77 5.36 13.29 -15.28
CA SER A 77 6.64 13.03 -14.64
C SER A 77 6.49 11.89 -13.62
N PRO A 78 7.53 11.06 -13.42
CA PRO A 78 7.57 10.17 -12.27
C PRO A 78 7.26 10.95 -10.99
N TYR A 79 6.50 10.34 -10.08
CA TYR A 79 6.02 11.02 -8.89
C TYR A 79 7.19 11.56 -8.03
N SER A 80 7.13 12.85 -7.70
CA SER A 80 7.91 13.49 -6.64
C SER A 80 7.02 13.88 -5.47
N ALA A 81 7.59 14.03 -4.28
CA ALA A 81 6.85 14.42 -3.07
C ALA A 81 6.17 15.80 -3.16
N GLU A 82 6.59 16.63 -4.13
CA GLU A 82 6.03 17.95 -4.42
C GLU A 82 4.79 17.88 -5.34
N ASP A 83 4.58 16.74 -6.01
CA ASP A 83 3.51 16.54 -6.98
C ASP A 83 2.23 15.96 -6.35
N THR A 84 1.11 16.11 -7.05
CA THR A 84 -0.11 15.37 -6.73
C THR A 84 -0.06 14.00 -7.43
N PRO A 85 -0.16 12.88 -6.69
CA PRO A 85 -0.12 11.55 -7.31
C PRO A 85 -1.37 11.32 -8.17
N LEU A 86 -1.23 10.55 -9.25
CA LEU A 86 -2.37 10.16 -10.08
C LEU A 86 -3.43 9.44 -9.23
N PRO A 87 -4.72 9.62 -9.50
CA PRO A 87 -5.78 8.88 -8.81
C PRO A 87 -5.61 7.37 -8.96
N VAL A 88 -5.92 6.60 -7.91
CA VAL A 88 -5.79 5.13 -7.89
C VAL A 88 -6.61 4.47 -9.01
N GLU A 89 -7.78 5.00 -9.33
CA GLU A 89 -8.62 4.48 -10.44
C GLU A 89 -7.93 4.68 -11.80
N THR A 90 -7.31 5.83 -12.01
CA THR A 90 -6.51 6.12 -13.20
C THR A 90 -5.34 5.14 -13.28
N ILE A 91 -4.63 4.90 -12.18
CA ILE A 91 -3.51 3.95 -12.11
C ILE A 91 -3.98 2.52 -12.41
N SER A 92 -5.09 2.07 -11.83
CA SER A 92 -5.66 0.73 -12.07
C SER A 92 -6.00 0.51 -13.55
N SER A 93 -6.62 1.52 -14.19
CA SER A 93 -6.91 1.50 -15.63
C SER A 93 -5.62 1.50 -16.46
N LEU A 94 -4.62 2.32 -16.12
CA LEU A 94 -3.33 2.35 -16.79
C LEU A 94 -2.57 1.03 -16.67
N LEU A 95 -2.60 0.35 -15.51
CA LEU A 95 -1.98 -0.96 -15.34
C LEU A 95 -2.66 -2.03 -16.22
N THR A 96 -3.98 -1.96 -16.37
CA THR A 96 -4.73 -2.86 -17.27
C THR A 96 -4.35 -2.62 -18.73
N LEU A 97 -4.21 -1.35 -19.13
CA LEU A 97 -3.73 -0.96 -20.46
C LEU A 97 -2.27 -1.36 -20.67
N ALA A 98 -1.43 -1.22 -19.65
CA ALA A 98 -0.02 -1.54 -19.71
C ALA A 98 0.22 -3.04 -19.90
N ASP A 99 -0.61 -3.90 -19.30
CA ASP A 99 -0.61 -5.35 -19.54
C ASP A 99 -1.04 -5.65 -20.99
N LYS A 100 -2.18 -5.12 -21.43
CA LYS A 100 -2.71 -5.35 -22.78
C LYS A 100 -1.78 -4.88 -23.90
N TYR A 101 -1.21 -3.69 -23.76
CA TYR A 101 -0.35 -3.07 -24.75
C TYR A 101 1.14 -3.30 -24.48
N GLN A 102 1.49 -4.06 -23.44
CA GLN A 102 2.88 -4.33 -23.04
C GLN A 102 3.73 -3.06 -23.02
N PHE A 103 3.41 -2.17 -22.08
CA PHE A 103 4.16 -0.92 -21.95
C PHE A 103 5.63 -1.20 -21.65
N LYS A 104 6.51 -0.38 -22.26
CA LYS A 104 7.95 -0.42 -22.02
C LYS A 104 8.25 0.08 -20.60
N THR A 105 9.38 -0.38 -20.05
CA THR A 105 9.74 -0.26 -18.61
C THR A 105 9.60 1.16 -18.07
N HIS A 106 10.09 2.18 -18.78
CA HIS A 106 10.03 3.57 -18.28
C HIS A 106 8.60 4.11 -18.09
N PHE A 107 7.61 3.66 -18.88
CA PHE A 107 6.21 4.03 -18.68
C PHE A 107 5.62 3.29 -17.48
N LEU A 108 5.97 2.00 -17.32
CA LEU A 108 5.59 1.22 -16.14
C LEU A 108 6.15 1.83 -14.86
N ASP A 109 7.42 2.23 -14.86
CA ASP A 109 8.08 2.86 -13.72
C ASP A 109 7.36 4.16 -13.29
N THR A 110 6.94 4.99 -14.26
CA THR A 110 6.11 6.17 -13.96
C THR A 110 4.80 5.76 -13.26
N ILE A 111 4.07 4.77 -13.77
CA ILE A 111 2.83 4.27 -13.13
C ILE A 111 3.12 3.75 -11.72
N HIS A 112 4.20 3.00 -11.55
CA HIS A 112 4.60 2.43 -10.26
C HIS A 112 4.99 3.50 -9.23
N THR A 113 5.71 4.55 -9.63
CA THR A 113 6.05 5.65 -8.71
C THR A 113 4.79 6.34 -8.18
N HIS A 114 3.81 6.62 -9.05
CA HIS A 114 2.52 7.16 -8.62
C HIS A 114 1.73 6.18 -7.75
N LEU A 115 1.75 4.87 -8.03
CA LEU A 115 1.10 3.88 -7.19
C LEU A 115 1.74 3.80 -5.79
N SER A 116 3.07 3.84 -5.74
CA SER A 116 3.84 3.78 -4.50
C SER A 116 3.55 4.95 -3.56
N ALA A 117 3.24 6.13 -4.13
CA ALA A 117 2.81 7.29 -3.35
C ALA A 117 1.59 6.95 -2.49
N HIS A 118 0.67 6.11 -2.96
CA HIS A 118 -0.56 5.78 -2.24
C HIS A 118 -0.38 4.76 -1.10
N ILE A 119 0.80 4.16 -0.92
CA ILE A 119 1.02 3.06 0.04
C ILE A 119 0.56 3.42 1.46
N ALA A 120 0.92 4.61 1.95
CA ALA A 120 0.62 4.99 3.33
C ALA A 120 -0.88 5.29 3.57
N TRP A 121 -1.60 5.73 2.54
CA TRP A 121 -2.98 6.21 2.65
C TRP A 121 -4.02 5.18 2.20
N PHE A 122 -3.68 4.37 1.19
CA PHE A 122 -4.54 3.36 0.58
C PHE A 122 -3.84 2.00 0.45
N PRO A 123 -3.29 1.45 1.56
CA PRO A 123 -2.42 0.28 1.50
C PRO A 123 -3.11 -0.96 0.94
N MET A 124 -4.40 -1.14 1.18
CA MET A 124 -5.12 -2.33 0.68
C MET A 124 -5.36 -2.25 -0.82
N GLN A 125 -5.69 -1.07 -1.34
CA GLN A 125 -5.84 -0.85 -2.77
C GLN A 125 -4.51 -1.06 -3.48
N VAL A 126 -3.42 -0.51 -2.94
CA VAL A 126 -2.07 -0.72 -3.49
C VAL A 126 -1.68 -2.19 -3.42
N TYR A 127 -1.91 -2.87 -2.29
CA TYR A 127 -1.62 -4.30 -2.16
C TYR A 127 -2.36 -5.16 -3.18
N VAL A 128 -3.66 -4.90 -3.38
CA VAL A 128 -4.47 -5.59 -4.38
C VAL A 128 -3.89 -5.39 -5.79
N LEU A 129 -3.61 -4.14 -6.17
CA LEU A 129 -3.09 -3.81 -7.49
C LEU A 129 -1.70 -4.43 -7.70
N ALA A 130 -0.79 -4.26 -6.74
CA ALA A 130 0.56 -4.80 -6.80
C ALA A 130 0.55 -6.33 -6.89
N THR A 131 -0.33 -7.01 -6.15
CA THR A 131 -0.44 -8.48 -6.23
C THR A 131 -1.04 -8.93 -7.56
N ARG A 132 -2.01 -8.21 -8.12
CA ARG A 132 -2.64 -8.53 -9.40
C ARG A 132 -1.69 -8.33 -10.58
N CYS A 133 -0.81 -7.33 -10.49
CA CYS A 133 0.17 -6.98 -11.51
C CYS A 133 1.55 -7.61 -11.28
N ASP A 134 1.67 -8.55 -10.33
CA ASP A 134 2.92 -9.25 -9.99
C ASP A 134 4.10 -8.30 -9.67
N ILE A 135 3.85 -7.32 -8.80
CA ILE A 135 4.83 -6.35 -8.30
C ILE A 135 5.15 -6.68 -6.82
N PRO A 136 5.92 -7.74 -6.53
CA PRO A 136 6.05 -8.31 -5.19
C PRO A 136 6.62 -7.34 -4.17
N ASP A 137 7.62 -6.53 -4.55
CA ASP A 137 8.25 -5.56 -3.64
C ASP A 137 7.24 -4.51 -3.15
N MET A 138 6.39 -4.01 -4.04
CA MET A 138 5.37 -3.04 -3.70
C MET A 138 4.24 -3.67 -2.88
N ALA A 139 3.85 -4.90 -3.21
CA ALA A 139 2.88 -5.65 -2.42
C ALA A 139 3.40 -5.84 -0.98
N ASP A 140 4.66 -6.25 -0.80
CA ASP A 140 5.26 -6.42 0.52
C ASP A 140 5.35 -5.09 1.28
N GLN A 141 5.77 -4.01 0.63
CA GLN A 141 5.77 -2.67 1.22
C GLN A 141 4.38 -2.23 1.70
N ALA A 142 3.34 -2.49 0.91
CA ALA A 142 1.96 -2.17 1.29
C ALA A 142 1.52 -2.94 2.55
N THR A 143 1.98 -4.18 2.74
CA THR A 143 1.66 -4.95 3.96
C THR A 143 2.15 -4.29 5.25
N ALA A 144 3.18 -3.44 5.20
CA ALA A 144 3.66 -2.67 6.35
C ALA A 144 2.57 -1.80 7.00
N TYR A 145 1.59 -1.37 6.19
CA TYR A 145 0.52 -0.47 6.58
C TYR A 145 -0.81 -1.20 6.78
N LEU A 146 -0.87 -2.51 6.53
CA LEU A 146 -2.06 -3.35 6.69
C LEU A 146 -2.23 -3.95 8.09
N HIS A 147 -1.63 -3.33 9.11
CA HIS A 147 -1.78 -3.78 10.50
C HIS A 147 -3.13 -3.36 11.12
N ARG A 148 -3.83 -2.37 10.54
CA ARG A 148 -5.17 -1.94 10.93
C ARG A 148 -6.01 -1.51 9.72
N PRO A 149 -7.34 -1.72 9.76
CA PRO A 149 -8.09 -2.56 10.69
C PRO A 149 -7.85 -4.07 10.42
N PRO A 150 -8.27 -4.97 11.32
CA PRO A 150 -8.23 -6.42 11.06
C PRO A 150 -8.92 -6.79 9.75
N LEU A 151 -8.45 -7.83 9.06
CA LEU A 151 -9.00 -8.24 7.75
C LEU A 151 -10.54 -8.42 7.75
N SER A 152 -11.12 -8.89 8.85
CA SER A 152 -12.57 -9.09 9.01
C SER A 152 -13.39 -7.80 8.99
N LYS A 153 -12.76 -6.63 9.10
CA LYS A 153 -13.41 -5.31 9.08
C LYS A 153 -13.34 -4.62 7.73
N TRP A 154 -12.63 -5.18 6.76
CA TRP A 154 -12.54 -4.59 5.42
C TRP A 154 -13.82 -4.82 4.62
N PRO A 155 -14.20 -3.88 3.73
CA PRO A 155 -15.34 -4.05 2.84
C PRO A 155 -15.20 -5.30 1.97
N GLU A 156 -16.31 -6.02 1.78
CA GLU A 156 -16.35 -7.23 0.93
C GLU A 156 -15.90 -6.95 -0.50
N SER A 157 -16.20 -5.76 -1.05
CA SER A 157 -15.76 -5.34 -2.38
C SER A 157 -14.24 -5.34 -2.54
N ILE A 158 -13.51 -4.94 -1.49
CA ILE A 158 -12.05 -4.90 -1.50
C ILE A 158 -11.48 -6.31 -1.31
N ILE A 159 -12.06 -7.12 -0.42
CA ILE A 159 -11.63 -8.51 -0.23
C ILE A 159 -11.84 -9.33 -1.50
N LYS A 160 -12.95 -9.12 -2.22
CA LYS A 160 -13.21 -9.74 -3.53
C LYS A 160 -12.22 -9.31 -4.62
N ALA A 161 -11.60 -8.14 -4.47
CA ALA A 161 -10.62 -7.65 -5.44
C ALA A 161 -9.26 -8.33 -5.30
N LEU A 162 -8.99 -9.03 -4.19
CA LEU A 162 -7.76 -9.81 -4.04
C LEU A 162 -7.71 -10.94 -5.08
N PRO A 163 -6.57 -11.12 -5.78
CA PRO A 163 -6.50 -12.08 -6.88
C PRO A 163 -6.50 -13.55 -6.43
N SER A 164 -6.18 -13.84 -5.17
CA SER A 164 -6.08 -15.21 -4.67
C SER A 164 -6.30 -15.33 -3.17
N ALA A 165 -6.63 -16.55 -2.72
CA ALA A 165 -6.66 -16.90 -1.30
C ALA A 165 -5.28 -16.74 -0.64
N GLN A 166 -4.19 -16.92 -1.40
CA GLN A 166 -2.83 -16.71 -0.92
C GLN A 166 -2.56 -15.24 -0.58
N ALA A 167 -3.06 -14.31 -1.38
CA ALA A 167 -2.94 -12.88 -1.13
C ALA A 167 -3.66 -12.49 0.18
N TYR A 168 -4.85 -13.05 0.41
CA TYR A 168 -5.58 -12.88 1.67
C TYR A 168 -4.83 -13.48 2.86
N HIS A 169 -4.40 -14.75 2.74
CA HIS A 169 -3.70 -15.48 3.80
C HIS A 169 -2.39 -14.80 4.21
N THR A 170 -1.68 -14.19 3.26
CA THR A 170 -0.44 -13.45 3.51
C THR A 170 -0.64 -12.31 4.51
N VAL A 171 -1.68 -11.49 4.32
CA VAL A 171 -2.01 -10.40 5.25
C VAL A 171 -2.51 -10.94 6.59
N LEU A 172 -3.30 -12.02 6.57
CA LEU A 172 -3.81 -12.66 7.78
C LEU A 172 -2.67 -13.19 8.66
N ARG A 173 -1.70 -13.89 8.05
CA ARG A 173 -0.51 -14.42 8.74
C ARG A 173 0.32 -13.30 9.36
N LEU A 174 0.53 -12.20 8.65
CA LEU A 174 1.23 -11.04 9.20
C LEU A 174 0.51 -10.48 10.42
N GLN A 175 -0.81 -10.26 10.33
CA GLN A 175 -1.59 -9.74 11.46
C GLN A 175 -1.55 -10.70 12.67
N ALA A 176 -1.76 -11.99 12.44
CA ALA A 176 -1.73 -13.01 13.50
C ALA A 176 -0.34 -13.12 14.15
N HIS A 177 0.73 -13.15 13.35
CA HIS A 177 2.10 -13.19 13.85
C HIS A 177 2.42 -11.99 14.74
N ARG A 178 2.02 -10.78 14.32
CA ARG A 178 2.24 -9.55 15.10
C ARG A 178 1.50 -9.57 16.42
N MET A 179 0.23 -9.97 16.41
CA MET A 179 -0.58 -10.10 17.62
C MET A 179 0.06 -11.07 18.62
N GLU A 180 0.53 -12.22 18.13
CA GLU A 180 1.16 -13.21 19.01
C GLU A 180 2.48 -12.71 19.59
N LYS A 181 3.35 -12.12 18.76
CA LYS A 181 4.62 -11.55 19.26
C LYS A 181 4.44 -10.38 20.22
N PHE A 182 3.45 -9.52 19.99
CA PHE A 182 3.14 -8.47 20.96
C PHE A 182 2.65 -9.03 22.29
N ARG A 183 1.83 -10.09 22.27
CA ARG A 183 1.39 -10.78 23.48
C ARG A 183 2.56 -11.43 24.22
N GLU A 184 3.42 -12.16 23.52
CA GLU A 184 4.62 -12.76 24.09
C GLU A 184 5.53 -11.71 24.75
N ILE A 185 5.86 -10.63 24.03
CA ILE A 185 6.73 -9.56 24.52
C ILE A 185 6.11 -8.90 25.76
N LEU A 186 4.82 -8.55 25.70
CA LEU A 186 4.13 -7.91 26.81
C LEU A 186 4.17 -8.78 28.06
N LEU A 187 3.77 -10.05 27.95
CA LEU A 187 3.68 -10.97 29.09
C LEU A 187 5.05 -11.40 29.64
N ALA A 188 6.12 -11.26 28.86
CA ALA A 188 7.48 -11.52 29.33
C ALA A 188 8.15 -10.31 30.01
N GLU A 189 7.67 -9.08 29.80
CA GLU A 189 8.36 -7.88 30.28
C GLU A 189 8.13 -7.58 31.77
N ASP A 190 9.21 -7.33 32.51
CA ASP A 190 9.16 -7.00 33.92
C ASP A 190 9.35 -5.50 34.16
N ILE A 191 8.58 -4.92 35.10
CA ILE A 191 8.70 -3.48 35.41
C ILE A 191 10.00 -3.16 36.18
N PHE A 192 10.54 -4.13 36.91
CA PHE A 192 11.79 -4.01 37.66
C PHE A 192 12.79 -5.12 37.27
N PRO A 193 13.42 -5.03 36.09
CA PRO A 193 14.43 -6.00 35.68
C PRO A 193 15.55 -6.07 36.73
N HIS A 194 15.82 -7.26 37.26
CA HIS A 194 16.80 -7.47 38.35
C HIS A 194 16.60 -6.57 39.59
N GLY A 195 15.39 -6.07 39.82
CA GLY A 195 15.07 -5.16 40.93
C GLY A 195 15.45 -3.70 40.71
N TYR A 196 15.98 -3.32 39.54
CA TYR A 196 16.32 -1.92 39.25
C TYR A 196 15.06 -1.03 39.25
N GLY A 197 15.13 0.09 39.97
CA GLY A 197 14.01 1.04 40.08
C GLY A 197 12.91 0.64 41.06
N ASN A 198 13.08 -0.49 41.76
CA ASN A 198 12.13 -0.94 42.78
C ASN A 198 12.13 0.00 43.99
N CYS A 199 11.06 0.77 44.15
CA CYS A 199 10.86 1.63 45.33
C CYS A 199 10.45 0.79 46.54
N LEU A 200 11.09 0.95 47.69
CA LEU A 200 10.75 0.21 48.91
C LEU A 200 9.30 0.44 49.38
N LEU A 201 8.76 1.64 49.15
CA LEU A 201 7.41 2.01 49.58
C LEU A 201 6.33 1.58 48.59
N HIS A 202 6.56 1.79 47.29
CA HIS A 202 5.52 1.63 46.26
C HIS A 202 5.75 0.41 45.35
N GLY A 203 6.92 -0.22 45.37
CA GLY A 203 7.32 -1.32 44.49
C GLY A 203 6.31 -2.45 44.39
N PRO A 204 5.84 -3.03 45.51
CA PRO A 204 4.83 -4.09 45.49
C PRO A 204 3.51 -3.66 44.85
N ALA A 205 3.07 -2.41 45.08
CA ALA A 205 1.86 -1.87 44.47
C ALA A 205 2.05 -1.63 42.97
N THR A 206 3.19 -1.05 42.57
CA THR A 206 3.56 -0.82 41.17
C THR A 206 3.66 -2.13 40.38
N ALA A 207 4.25 -3.19 40.95
CA ALA A 207 4.33 -4.50 40.31
C ALA A 207 2.94 -5.13 40.10
N LYS A 208 2.03 -5.02 41.08
CA LYS A 208 0.64 -5.48 40.94
C LYS A 208 -0.12 -4.70 39.86
N LEU A 209 0.06 -3.38 39.80
CA LEU A 209 -0.54 -2.54 38.77
C LEU A 209 -0.03 -2.91 37.38
N TRP A 210 1.29 -3.08 37.24
CA TRP A 210 1.92 -3.55 36.01
C TRP A 210 1.33 -4.88 35.54
N GLU A 211 1.28 -5.88 36.41
CA GLU A 211 0.73 -7.20 36.09
C GLU A 211 -0.73 -7.13 35.64
N ARG A 212 -1.55 -6.34 36.33
CA ARG A 212 -2.94 -6.11 35.95
C ARG A 212 -3.05 -5.44 34.59
N ALA A 213 -2.24 -4.41 34.33
CA ALA A 213 -2.25 -3.69 33.07
C ALA A 213 -1.87 -4.61 31.91
N ARG A 214 -0.78 -5.38 32.05
CA ARG A 214 -0.33 -6.33 31.03
C ARG A 214 -1.40 -7.36 30.67
N ARG A 215 -2.04 -7.98 31.67
CA ARG A 215 -3.12 -8.95 31.43
C ARG A 215 -4.33 -8.32 30.75
N THR A 216 -4.68 -7.09 31.14
CA THR A 216 -5.82 -6.37 30.54
C THR A 216 -5.53 -5.97 29.10
N ILE A 217 -4.32 -5.51 28.79
CA ILE A 217 -3.95 -5.14 27.43
C ILE A 217 -3.84 -6.38 26.55
N ALA A 218 -3.28 -7.50 27.04
CA ALA A 218 -3.11 -8.74 26.29
C ALA A 218 -4.41 -9.33 25.71
N THR A 219 -5.58 -9.04 26.31
CA THR A 219 -6.89 -9.51 25.81
C THR A 219 -7.45 -8.68 24.66
N ARG A 220 -6.92 -7.47 24.44
CA ARG A 220 -7.41 -6.52 23.43
C ARG A 220 -6.38 -6.10 22.38
N LEU A 221 -5.18 -6.70 22.42
CA LEU A 221 -4.12 -6.43 21.43
C LEU A 221 -4.59 -6.71 20.02
N ASP A 222 -4.22 -5.81 19.10
CA ASP A 222 -4.34 -5.99 17.66
C ASP A 222 -2.97 -5.89 16.97
N ALA A 223 -2.90 -6.21 15.68
CA ALA A 223 -1.65 -6.22 14.92
C ALA A 223 -0.98 -4.82 14.80
N GLY A 224 -1.74 -3.75 15.02
CA GLY A 224 -1.30 -2.36 15.01
C GLY A 224 -1.22 -1.70 16.39
N SER A 225 -1.38 -2.45 17.49
CA SER A 225 -1.29 -1.91 18.86
C SER A 225 0.09 -1.30 19.12
N ASP A 226 0.10 -0.11 19.71
CA ASP A 226 1.29 0.44 20.38
C ASP A 226 1.29 -0.04 21.84
N VAL A 227 1.87 -1.22 22.05
CA VAL A 227 1.91 -1.88 23.36
C VAL A 227 2.54 -0.99 24.43
N GLY A 228 3.59 -0.24 24.07
CA GLY A 228 4.30 0.62 25.01
C GLY A 228 3.45 1.81 25.43
N GLU A 229 2.81 2.47 24.47
CA GLU A 229 1.91 3.59 24.75
C GLU A 229 0.68 3.16 25.57
N GLU A 230 0.07 2.01 25.24
CA GLU A 230 -1.05 1.46 26.02
C GLU A 230 -0.66 1.16 27.48
N MET A 231 0.54 0.60 27.70
CA MET A 231 1.08 0.35 29.03
C MET A 231 1.37 1.64 29.79
N GLN A 232 1.96 2.64 29.12
CA GLN A 232 2.26 3.94 29.70
C GLN A 232 0.98 4.63 30.17
N GLN A 233 -0.03 4.74 29.31
CA GLN A 233 -1.31 5.37 29.64
C GLN A 233 -2.04 4.68 30.78
N SER A 234 -1.97 3.34 30.86
CA SER A 234 -2.64 2.56 31.91
C SER A 234 -2.08 2.82 33.31
N LEU A 235 -0.82 3.27 33.41
CA LEU A 235 -0.09 3.32 34.67
C LEU A 235 0.38 4.72 35.05
N LEU A 236 0.51 5.64 34.09
CA LEU A 236 1.15 6.96 34.28
C LEU A 236 0.59 7.70 35.49
N THR A 237 -0.72 7.87 35.57
CA THR A 237 -1.38 8.59 36.69
C THR A 237 -1.17 7.90 38.04
N SER A 238 -1.07 6.56 38.04
CA SER A 238 -0.94 5.77 39.27
C SER A 238 0.48 5.76 39.84
N VAL A 239 1.50 5.99 39.01
CA VAL A 239 2.92 5.96 39.43
C VAL A 239 3.62 7.33 39.37
N ALA A 240 2.99 8.35 38.77
CA ALA A 240 3.56 9.69 38.58
C ALA A 240 4.02 10.37 39.87
N GLN A 241 3.43 10.02 41.02
CA GLN A 241 3.76 10.62 42.31
C GLN A 241 5.09 10.11 42.90
N CYS A 242 5.70 9.08 42.31
CA CYS A 242 6.97 8.53 42.77
C CYS A 242 8.01 8.53 41.64
N ASN A 243 9.06 9.35 41.78
CA ASN A 243 10.12 9.47 40.78
C ASN A 243 10.79 8.12 40.45
N ALA A 244 11.03 7.27 41.45
CA ALA A 244 11.63 5.95 41.24
C ALA A 244 10.72 5.02 40.40
N CYS A 245 9.44 4.91 40.76
CA CYS A 245 8.48 4.10 40.02
C CYS A 245 8.19 4.68 38.63
N GLY A 246 8.14 6.01 38.49
CA GLY A 246 7.98 6.67 37.19
C GLY A 246 9.16 6.41 36.26
N MET A 247 10.40 6.47 36.75
CA MET A 247 11.58 6.09 35.97
C MET A 247 11.56 4.61 35.58
N ALA A 248 11.17 3.71 36.49
CA ALA A 248 11.03 2.29 36.18
C ALA A 248 9.99 2.04 35.09
N LEU A 249 8.81 2.68 35.19
CA LEU A 249 7.77 2.61 34.17
C LEU A 249 8.29 3.07 32.80
N ASN A 250 8.92 4.25 32.73
CA ASN A 250 9.42 4.78 31.46
C ASN A 250 10.43 3.81 30.81
N ARG A 251 11.38 3.26 31.59
CA ARG A 251 12.36 2.30 31.07
C ARG A 251 11.72 0.99 30.60
N ALA A 252 10.74 0.47 31.34
CA ALA A 252 10.03 -0.74 30.95
C ALA A 252 9.20 -0.51 29.66
N VAL A 253 8.55 0.66 29.56
CA VAL A 253 7.83 1.08 28.35
C VAL A 253 8.79 1.26 27.17
N ASP A 254 9.94 1.89 27.36
CA ASP A 254 10.96 2.06 26.32
C ASP A 254 11.47 0.69 25.82
N MET A 255 11.66 -0.27 26.74
CA MET A 255 12.03 -1.64 26.40
C MET A 255 10.93 -2.36 25.61
N LEU A 256 9.65 -2.17 25.98
CA LEU A 256 8.52 -2.68 25.20
C LEU A 256 8.48 -2.08 23.79
N LYS A 257 8.62 -0.75 23.67
CA LYS A 257 8.66 -0.05 22.38
C LYS A 257 9.81 -0.59 21.52
N TYR A 258 10.99 -0.76 22.10
CA TYR A 258 12.16 -1.34 21.43
C TYR A 258 11.90 -2.78 20.94
N LYS A 259 11.40 -3.68 21.80
CA LYS A 259 11.13 -5.07 21.44
C LYS A 259 10.02 -5.18 20.40
N CYS A 260 8.93 -4.42 20.54
CA CYS A 260 7.81 -4.41 19.60
C CYS A 260 8.21 -3.84 18.23
N ALA A 261 9.12 -2.86 18.17
CA ALA A 261 9.62 -2.31 16.91
C ALA A 261 10.36 -3.34 16.03
N ARG A 262 10.87 -4.42 16.64
CA ARG A 262 11.58 -5.52 15.96
C ARG A 262 10.65 -6.61 15.43
N VAL A 263 9.37 -6.60 15.80
CA VAL A 263 8.37 -7.54 15.27
C VAL A 263 8.17 -7.25 13.78
N ALA A 264 8.04 -8.31 12.98
CA ALA A 264 7.89 -8.23 11.53
C ALA A 264 6.80 -7.21 11.13
N LYS A 265 7.18 -6.22 10.31
CA LYS A 265 6.26 -5.20 9.78
C LYS A 265 5.67 -5.58 8.44
N VAL A 266 6.42 -6.31 7.62
CA VAL A 266 6.03 -6.76 6.29
C VAL A 266 5.89 -8.26 6.24
N ALA A 267 5.11 -8.76 5.29
CA ALA A 267 4.77 -10.18 5.18
C ALA A 267 6.00 -11.06 4.88
N SER A 268 6.93 -10.60 4.05
CA SER A 268 8.18 -11.31 3.70
C SER A 268 9.06 -11.66 4.91
N ARG A 269 8.91 -10.93 6.03
CA ARG A 269 9.67 -11.14 7.26
C ARG A 269 8.98 -12.07 8.26
N VAL A 270 7.78 -12.55 7.96
CA VAL A 270 7.08 -13.54 8.78
C VAL A 270 7.70 -14.92 8.51
N PRO A 271 8.13 -15.68 9.53
CA PRO A 271 8.67 -17.01 9.33
C PRO A 271 7.72 -17.91 8.53
N PRO A 272 8.24 -18.79 7.64
CA PRO A 272 7.39 -19.73 6.89
C PRO A 272 6.68 -20.71 7.85
N GLU A 273 5.54 -21.25 7.42
CA GLU A 273 4.87 -22.32 8.16
C GLU A 273 5.80 -23.54 8.19
N THR A 274 6.08 -24.06 9.38
CA THR A 274 6.75 -25.36 9.54
C THR A 274 5.77 -26.42 9.07
N SER A 275 6.06 -27.05 7.93
CA SER A 275 5.32 -28.20 7.40
C SER A 275 5.51 -29.43 8.29
#